data_AF-A0A3R1AME2-F1
#
_entry.id   AF-A0A3R1AME2-F1
#
_cell.length_a   1.000
_cell.length_b   1.000
_cell.length_c   1.000
_cell.angle_alpha   90.00
_cell.angle_beta   90.00
_cell.angle_gamma   90.00
#
_symmetry.space_group_name_H-M   'P 1'
#
loop_
_entity.id
_entity.type
_entity.pdbx_description
1 polymer ?
#
loop_
_entity_poly.entity_id
_entity_poly.type
_entity_poly.pdbx_seq_one_letter_code
_entity_poly.pdbx_strand_id
1 'polypeptide(L)'
;MLILKAYKFRLEHTAEQSQRLCQLCGCARSVWNHGPEETTSILDSGGKFSTAFELNRMLTMWKKTPKFAYLQEAYTDNLQQKLKDLHGTWKRCFDKKLAAKQPVWKRKNDGRDSIMFVNFEKYSRLENRRVKLPSGLGWIKFRQSQDVHGKIKNATFSQSAGKWYVSLQVDVETDEPKHESTSMVVLDAGVTKLATLSDGTVYHP
;
A
#
# COMPACT_ATOMS: atom_id res chain seq x y z
N MET A 1 -14.89 4.76 -18.05
CA MET A 1 -14.64 3.85 -16.90
C MET A 1 -13.97 4.58 -15.74
N LEU A 2 -14.23 4.13 -14.50
CA LEU A 2 -13.53 4.65 -13.31
C LEU A 2 -12.29 3.78 -13.05
N ILE A 3 -11.10 4.39 -13.03
CA ILE A 3 -9.85 3.70 -12.73
C ILE A 3 -9.18 4.24 -11.47
N LEU A 4 -8.36 3.39 -10.85
CA LEU A 4 -7.47 3.79 -9.77
C LEU A 4 -6.09 4.14 -10.34
N LYS A 5 -5.70 5.40 -10.24
CA LYS A 5 -4.36 5.88 -10.62
C LYS A 5 -3.55 6.28 -9.38
N ALA A 6 -2.25 6.08 -9.40
CA ALA A 6 -1.35 6.48 -8.32
C ALA A 6 -0.39 7.58 -8.78
N TYR A 7 -0.34 8.69 -8.04
CA TYR A 7 0.66 9.74 -8.21
C TYR A 7 1.71 9.62 -7.10
N LYS A 8 2.97 9.38 -7.46
CA LYS A 8 4.06 9.18 -6.49
C LYS A 8 5.06 10.34 -6.52
N PHE A 9 5.32 10.93 -5.36
CA PHE A 9 6.22 12.07 -5.19
C PHE A 9 7.21 11.84 -4.05
N ARG A 10 8.44 12.34 -4.20
CA ARG A 10 9.42 12.36 -3.11
C ARG A 10 9.06 13.48 -2.12
N LEU A 11 9.11 13.17 -0.83
CA LEU A 11 8.87 14.13 0.24
C LEU A 11 10.12 14.96 0.54
N GLU A 12 9.87 16.20 0.97
CA GLU A 12 10.81 17.10 1.61
C GLU A 12 10.31 17.28 3.05
N HIS A 13 10.91 16.51 3.96
CA HIS A 13 10.45 16.34 5.33
C HIS A 13 11.50 16.83 6.33
N THR A 14 11.08 17.16 7.54
CA THR A 14 11.98 17.40 8.67
C THR A 14 12.42 16.08 9.32
N ALA A 15 13.35 16.15 10.28
CA ALA A 15 13.78 14.98 11.04
C ALA A 15 12.63 14.41 11.90
N GLU A 16 11.84 15.28 12.52
CA GLU A 16 10.70 14.94 13.36
C GLU A 16 9.61 14.24 12.55
N GLN A 17 9.31 14.75 11.35
CA GLN A 17 8.36 14.12 10.43
C GLN A 17 8.83 12.72 10.00
N SER A 18 10.11 12.56 9.69
CA SER A 18 10.68 11.25 9.37
C SER A 18 10.59 10.29 10.56
N GLN A 19 10.94 10.74 11.76
CA GLN A 19 10.86 9.93 12.98
C GLN A 19 9.41 9.49 13.25
N ARG A 20 8.45 10.41 13.10
CA ARG A 20 7.02 10.09 13.27
C ARG A 20 6.55 9.08 12.24
N LEU A 21 6.93 9.23 10.96
CA LEU A 21 6.62 8.23 9.93
C LEU A 21 7.25 6.87 10.23
N CYS A 22 8.50 6.83 10.71
CA CYS A 22 9.15 5.60 11.16
C CYS A 22 8.40 4.93 12.33
N GLN A 23 7.95 5.71 13.31
CA GLN A 23 7.17 5.20 14.46
C GLN A 23 5.84 4.58 13.99
N LEU A 24 5.11 5.26 13.10
CA LEU A 24 3.86 4.75 12.53
C LEU A 24 4.08 3.47 11.71
N CYS A 25 5.12 3.44 10.87
CA CYS A 25 5.48 2.24 10.12
C CYS A 25 5.90 1.10 11.04
N GLY A 26 6.61 1.38 12.14
CA GLY A 26 6.95 0.41 13.16
C GLY A 26 5.72 -0.23 13.79
N CYS A 27 4.74 0.57 14.19
CA CYS A 27 3.47 0.08 14.74
C CYS A 27 2.71 -0.79 13.72
N ALA A 28 2.60 -0.32 12.47
CA ALA A 28 1.95 -1.08 11.41
C ALA A 28 2.68 -2.40 11.09
N ARG A 29 4.02 -2.40 11.11
CA ARG A 29 4.82 -3.61 10.93
C ARG A 29 4.59 -4.60 12.06
N SER A 30 4.56 -4.15 13.31
CA SER A 30 4.26 -5.02 14.46
C SER A 30 2.88 -5.67 14.33
N VAL A 31 1.86 -4.90 13.95
CA VAL A 31 0.50 -5.42 13.69
C VAL A 31 0.49 -6.42 12.53
N TRP A 32 1.19 -6.12 11.44
CA TRP A 32 1.33 -7.05 10.32
C TRP A 32 2.03 -8.35 10.71
N ASN A 33 3.05 -8.29 11.56
CA ASN A 33 3.85 -9.45 11.94
C ASN A 33 3.13 -10.34 12.96
N HIS A 34 2.35 -9.74 13.87
CA HIS A 34 1.58 -10.48 14.87
C HIS A 34 0.32 -11.13 14.27
N GLY A 35 -0.34 -10.48 13.31
CA GLY A 35 -1.58 -10.98 12.73
C GLY A 35 -1.52 -12.37 12.07
N PRO A 36 -0.47 -12.75 11.33
CA PRO A 36 -0.28 -14.10 10.82
C PRO A 36 -0.19 -15.16 11.92
N GLU A 37 0.58 -14.90 12.99
CA GLU A 37 0.68 -15.82 14.14
C GLU A 37 -0.69 -16.08 14.75
N GLU A 38 -1.46 -15.01 14.94
CA GLU A 38 -2.82 -15.08 15.47
C GLU A 38 -3.76 -15.85 14.52
N THR A 39 -3.68 -15.56 13.22
CA THR A 39 -4.50 -16.24 12.20
C THR A 39 -4.20 -17.74 12.18
N THR A 40 -2.92 -18.11 12.20
CA THR A 40 -2.50 -19.51 12.23
C THR A 40 -2.98 -20.20 13.50
N SER A 41 -2.81 -19.60 14.68
CA SER A 41 -3.29 -20.15 15.95
C SER A 41 -4.81 -20.42 15.95
N ILE A 42 -5.60 -19.50 15.39
CA ILE A 42 -7.06 -19.67 15.26
C ILE A 42 -7.39 -20.84 14.32
N LEU A 43 -6.70 -20.97 13.20
CA LEU A 43 -6.95 -22.04 12.24
C LEU A 43 -6.52 -23.42 12.79
N ASP A 44 -5.37 -23.48 13.46
CA ASP A 44 -4.84 -24.70 14.06
C ASP A 44 -5.72 -25.23 15.20
N SER A 45 -6.42 -24.33 15.90
CA SER A 45 -7.43 -24.70 16.92
C SER A 45 -8.79 -25.08 16.33
N GLY A 46 -8.91 -25.19 14.99
CA GLY A 46 -10.16 -25.53 14.30
C GLY A 46 -11.13 -24.35 14.15
N GLY A 47 -10.69 -23.14 14.47
CA GLY A 47 -11.44 -21.91 14.29
C GLY A 47 -11.59 -21.52 12.81
N LYS A 48 -12.48 -20.56 12.55
CA LYS A 48 -12.68 -20.02 11.20
C LYS A 48 -11.72 -18.85 10.95
N PHE A 49 -11.33 -18.68 9.69
CA PHE A 49 -10.54 -17.53 9.27
C PHE A 49 -11.23 -16.22 9.67
N SER A 50 -10.56 -15.42 10.50
CA SER A 50 -11.10 -14.18 11.03
C SER A 50 -11.34 -13.15 9.92
N THR A 51 -12.49 -12.52 9.97
CA THR A 51 -12.82 -11.36 9.15
C THR A 51 -11.96 -10.16 9.53
N ALA A 52 -11.85 -9.18 8.63
CA ALA A 52 -11.19 -7.91 8.94
C ALA A 52 -11.82 -7.19 10.15
N PHE A 53 -13.12 -7.37 10.39
CA PHE A 53 -13.81 -6.80 11.55
C PHE A 53 -13.35 -7.46 12.86
N GLU A 54 -13.24 -8.79 12.89
CA GLU A 54 -12.75 -9.52 14.07
C GLU A 54 -11.29 -9.15 14.37
N LEU A 55 -10.43 -9.08 13.35
CA LEU A 55 -9.05 -8.61 13.53
C LEU A 55 -9.00 -7.19 14.13
N ASN A 56 -9.88 -6.29 13.72
CA ASN A 56 -9.97 -4.94 14.31
C ASN A 56 -10.43 -4.96 15.77
N ARG A 57 -11.32 -5.89 16.15
CA ARG A 57 -11.70 -6.10 17.55
C ARG A 57 -10.51 -6.58 18.38
N MET A 58 -9.73 -7.51 17.85
CA MET A 58 -8.52 -8.04 18.50
C MET A 58 -7.45 -6.97 18.68
N LEU A 59 -7.26 -6.09 17.69
CA LEU A 59 -6.37 -4.92 17.80
C LEU A 59 -6.68 -4.05 19.02
N THR A 60 -7.96 -3.89 19.35
CA THR A 60 -8.39 -3.13 20.54
C THR A 60 -7.92 -3.79 21.83
N MET A 61 -7.86 -5.12 21.87
CA MET A 61 -7.32 -5.88 22.99
C MET A 61 -5.80 -5.84 23.01
N TRP A 62 -5.13 -6.00 21.86
CA TRP A 62 -3.68 -5.92 21.77
C TRP A 62 -3.15 -4.61 22.35
N LYS A 63 -3.75 -3.47 21.97
CA LYS A 63 -3.39 -2.13 22.48
C LYS A 63 -3.44 -1.99 24.01
N LYS A 64 -4.15 -2.87 24.72
CA LYS A 64 -4.26 -2.88 26.19
C LYS A 64 -3.23 -3.78 26.86
N THR A 65 -2.55 -4.64 26.10
CA THR A 65 -1.50 -5.50 26.65
C THR A 65 -0.19 -4.73 26.83
N PRO A 66 0.61 -4.99 27.89
CA PRO A 66 1.91 -4.34 28.06
C PRO A 66 2.84 -4.51 26.85
N LYS A 67 2.82 -5.68 26.21
CA LYS A 67 3.62 -6.00 25.02
C LYS A 67 3.34 -5.08 23.83
N PHE A 68 2.11 -4.60 23.68
CA PHE A 68 1.67 -3.83 22.51
C PHE A 68 1.09 -2.46 22.87
N ALA A 69 1.34 -1.96 24.08
CA ALA A 69 0.85 -0.65 24.53
C ALA A 69 1.28 0.49 23.59
N TYR A 70 2.48 0.41 23.02
CA TYR A 70 2.99 1.40 22.05
C TYR A 70 2.16 1.51 20.75
N LEU A 71 1.28 0.55 20.45
CA LEU A 71 0.35 0.67 19.31
C LEU A 71 -0.68 1.81 19.49
N GLN A 72 -0.84 2.34 20.71
CA GLN A 72 -1.65 3.53 20.97
C GLN A 72 -1.05 4.79 20.35
N GLU A 73 0.26 4.80 20.09
CA GLU A 73 0.96 5.92 19.44
C GLU A 73 0.58 6.11 17.97
N ALA A 74 0.03 5.08 17.32
CA ALA A 74 -0.38 5.15 15.92
C ALA A 74 -1.88 5.43 15.77
N TYR A 75 -2.26 6.10 14.68
CA TYR A 75 -3.67 6.30 14.37
C TYR A 75 -4.35 4.95 14.14
N THR A 76 -5.51 4.75 14.78
CA THR A 76 -6.25 3.49 14.71
C THR A 76 -6.55 3.08 13.26
N ASP A 77 -6.97 4.02 12.42
CA ASP A 77 -7.25 3.78 11.00
C ASP A 77 -6.05 3.21 10.25
N ASN A 78 -4.82 3.62 10.57
CA ASN A 78 -3.64 3.05 9.92
C ASN A 78 -3.45 1.57 10.26
N LEU A 79 -3.65 1.22 11.54
CA LEU A 79 -3.48 -0.16 12.02
C LEU A 79 -4.59 -1.07 11.50
N GLN A 80 -5.83 -0.57 11.48
CA GLN A 80 -6.97 -1.27 10.89
C GLN A 80 -6.78 -1.49 9.39
N GLN A 81 -6.29 -0.47 8.65
CA GLN A 81 -5.96 -0.64 7.25
C GLN A 81 -4.86 -1.70 7.06
N LYS A 82 -3.86 -1.77 7.95
CA LYS A 82 -2.83 -2.79 7.88
C LYS A 82 -3.38 -4.21 8.08
N LEU A 83 -4.34 -4.38 9.00
CA LEU A 83 -5.06 -5.65 9.18
C LEU A 83 -5.96 -5.98 7.99
N LYS A 84 -6.56 -4.98 7.35
CA LYS A 84 -7.32 -5.17 6.10
C LYS A 84 -6.41 -5.66 4.96
N ASP A 85 -5.20 -5.10 4.84
CA ASP A 85 -4.18 -5.56 3.89
C ASP A 85 -3.80 -7.03 4.17
N LEU A 86 -3.59 -7.38 5.44
CA LEU A 86 -3.26 -8.73 5.88
C LEU A 86 -4.39 -9.72 5.56
N HIS A 87 -5.63 -9.39 5.93
CA HIS A 87 -6.81 -10.20 5.63
C HIS A 87 -6.98 -10.41 4.11
N GLY A 88 -6.77 -9.37 3.31
CA GLY A 88 -6.78 -9.49 1.85
C GLY A 88 -5.68 -10.42 1.32
N THR A 89 -4.51 -10.42 1.96
CA THR A 89 -3.40 -11.32 1.60
C THR A 89 -3.76 -12.77 1.91
N TRP A 90 -4.28 -13.05 3.11
CA TRP A 90 -4.76 -14.38 3.47
C TRP A 90 -5.89 -14.88 2.56
N LYS A 91 -6.89 -14.02 2.25
CA LYS A 91 -7.94 -14.37 1.30
C LYS A 91 -7.39 -14.86 -0.05
N ARG A 92 -6.35 -14.19 -0.57
CA ARG A 92 -5.68 -14.62 -1.81
C ARG A 92 -4.98 -15.97 -1.65
N CYS A 93 -4.40 -16.26 -0.48
CA CYS A 93 -3.78 -17.56 -0.20
C CYS A 93 -4.80 -18.71 -0.21
N PHE A 94 -6.05 -18.44 0.17
CA PHE A 94 -7.12 -19.44 0.14
C PHE A 94 -7.77 -19.60 -1.24
N ASP A 95 -7.54 -18.66 -2.16
CA ASP A 95 -8.02 -18.77 -3.53
C ASP A 95 -7.08 -19.68 -4.33
N LYS A 96 -7.53 -20.91 -4.60
CA LYS A 96 -6.76 -21.93 -5.34
C LYS A 96 -6.39 -21.50 -6.77
N LYS A 97 -7.06 -20.50 -7.34
CA LYS A 97 -6.73 -19.96 -8.67
C LYS A 97 -5.53 -19.02 -8.62
N LEU A 98 -5.26 -18.43 -7.46
CA LEU A 98 -4.15 -17.54 -7.24
C LEU A 98 -3.00 -18.34 -6.64
N ALA A 99 -1.85 -18.40 -7.31
CA ALA A 99 -0.62 -18.98 -6.76
C ALA A 99 0.00 -18.06 -5.68
N ALA A 100 -0.82 -17.57 -4.75
CA ALA A 100 -0.46 -16.60 -3.73
C ALA A 100 0.18 -17.32 -2.53
N LYS A 101 1.29 -16.78 -2.05
CA LYS A 101 2.00 -17.27 -0.87
C LYS A 101 1.47 -16.60 0.39
N GLN A 102 1.59 -17.31 1.51
CA GLN A 102 1.25 -16.80 2.84
C GLN A 102 1.95 -15.46 3.15
N PRO A 103 1.35 -14.60 4.00
CA PRO A 103 1.98 -13.37 4.44
C PRO A 103 3.35 -13.65 5.07
N VAL A 104 4.37 -12.92 4.63
CA VAL A 104 5.73 -13.05 5.17
C VAL A 104 5.98 -12.06 6.29
N TRP A 105 6.87 -12.45 7.20
CA TRP A 105 7.39 -11.56 8.24
C TRP A 105 8.09 -10.35 7.61
N LYS A 106 7.73 -9.15 8.06
CA LYS A 106 8.34 -7.89 7.62
C LYS A 106 9.49 -7.53 8.53
N ARG A 107 10.64 -7.18 7.92
CA ARG A 107 11.82 -6.73 8.65
C ARG A 107 11.86 -5.21 8.68
N LYS A 108 12.51 -4.66 9.70
CA LYS A 108 12.79 -3.21 9.75
C LYS A 108 13.82 -2.85 8.69
N ASN A 109 13.65 -1.70 8.04
CA ASN A 109 14.59 -1.16 7.05
C ASN A 109 14.81 -2.04 5.80
N ASP A 110 13.90 -2.94 5.46
CA ASP A 110 13.98 -3.74 4.22
C ASP A 110 13.52 -2.97 2.96
N GLY A 111 13.31 -1.65 3.08
CA GLY A 111 12.83 -0.78 2.01
C GLY A 111 11.33 -0.93 1.69
N ARG A 112 10.57 -1.63 2.54
CA ARG A 112 9.12 -1.87 2.35
C ARG A 112 8.25 -1.26 3.44
N ASP A 113 8.87 -0.51 4.36
CA ASP A 113 8.16 0.23 5.40
C ASP A 113 7.21 1.26 4.78
N SER A 114 5.93 1.12 5.10
CA SER A 114 4.88 1.97 4.56
C SER A 114 3.69 2.11 5.52
N ILE A 115 3.04 3.26 5.45
CA ILE A 115 1.85 3.59 6.21
C ILE A 115 0.82 4.28 5.32
N MET A 116 -0.43 3.85 5.37
CA MET A 116 -1.50 4.37 4.54
C MET A 116 -2.49 5.19 5.37
N PHE A 117 -2.71 6.43 4.96
CA PHE A 117 -3.77 7.29 5.45
C PHE A 117 -4.99 7.12 4.53
N VAL A 118 -6.00 6.42 5.03
CA VAL A 118 -7.29 6.24 4.35
C VAL A 118 -8.19 7.45 4.54
N ASN A 119 -9.28 7.54 3.77
CA ASN A 119 -10.26 8.62 3.87
C ASN A 119 -9.61 10.00 3.74
N PHE A 120 -8.82 10.18 2.68
CA PHE A 120 -7.94 11.34 2.52
C PHE A 120 -8.64 12.67 2.81
N GLU A 121 -9.78 12.95 2.16
CA GLU A 121 -10.53 14.21 2.32
C GLU A 121 -10.99 14.49 3.76
N LYS A 122 -11.19 13.46 4.57
CA LYS A 122 -11.66 13.60 5.97
C LYS A 122 -10.55 14.14 6.87
N TYR A 123 -9.31 13.76 6.61
CA TYR A 123 -8.21 13.92 7.55
C TYR A 123 -6.97 14.62 6.98
N SER A 124 -6.91 14.77 5.67
CA SER A 124 -5.75 15.22 4.91
C SER A 124 -6.16 16.22 3.84
N ARG A 125 -5.20 17.01 3.37
CA ARG A 125 -5.40 17.99 2.29
C ARG A 125 -4.18 18.04 1.39
N LEU A 126 -4.39 18.36 0.12
CA LEU A 126 -3.31 18.58 -0.85
C LEU A 126 -3.37 20.04 -1.30
N GLU A 127 -2.37 20.83 -0.95
CA GLU A 127 -2.32 22.26 -1.30
C GLU A 127 -0.87 22.71 -1.47
N ASN A 128 -0.60 23.54 -2.48
CA ASN A 128 0.69 24.24 -2.63
C ASN A 128 1.91 23.31 -2.55
N ARG A 129 1.88 22.17 -3.28
CA ARG A 129 2.94 21.14 -3.29
C ARG A 129 3.23 20.52 -1.91
N ARG A 130 2.23 20.53 -1.03
CA ARG A 130 2.29 19.97 0.32
C ARG A 130 1.08 19.09 0.59
N VAL A 131 1.28 18.06 1.41
CA VAL A 131 0.22 17.21 1.94
C VAL A 131 0.08 17.49 3.43
N LYS A 132 -1.13 17.86 3.87
CA LYS A 132 -1.49 17.96 5.28
C LYS A 132 -1.92 16.60 5.76
N LEU A 133 -1.40 16.19 6.92
CA LEU A 133 -1.76 14.94 7.59
C LEU A 133 -2.34 15.22 8.99
N PRO A 134 -2.94 14.20 9.64
CA PRO A 134 -3.43 14.29 11.01
C PRO A 134 -2.36 14.75 12.03
N SER A 135 -2.84 15.10 13.23
CA SER A 135 -2.10 15.74 14.31
C SER A 135 -0.78 15.04 14.66
N GLY A 136 0.34 15.69 14.36
CA GLY A 136 1.70 15.21 14.65
C GLY A 136 2.60 15.11 13.41
N LEU A 137 2.05 15.18 12.20
CA LEU A 137 2.83 15.27 10.95
C LEU A 137 2.71 16.63 10.25
N GLY A 138 1.56 17.30 10.41
CA GLY A 138 1.35 18.63 9.85
C GLY A 138 1.44 18.66 8.32
N TRP A 139 1.98 19.75 7.78
CA TRP A 139 2.25 19.90 6.35
C TRP A 139 3.61 19.32 5.98
N ILE A 140 3.64 18.41 5.01
CA ILE A 140 4.88 17.87 4.43
C ILE A 140 4.97 18.31 2.98
N LYS A 141 6.07 18.94 2.59
CA LYS A 141 6.30 19.33 1.19
C LYS A 141 6.72 18.11 0.38
N PHE A 142 6.42 18.13 -0.91
CA PHE A 142 6.90 17.12 -1.84
C PHE A 142 7.34 17.74 -3.17
N ARG A 143 8.17 17.01 -3.90
CA ARG A 143 8.62 17.40 -5.24
C ARG A 143 7.54 17.04 -6.25
N GLN A 144 6.65 17.99 -6.51
CA GLN A 144 5.58 17.84 -7.50
C GLN A 144 6.18 17.84 -8.91
N SER A 145 6.17 16.68 -9.55
CA SER A 145 6.62 16.49 -10.95
C SER A 145 5.46 16.47 -11.96
N GLN A 146 4.22 16.42 -11.49
CA GLN A 146 2.99 16.40 -12.28
C GLN A 146 1.81 16.81 -11.40
N ASP A 147 0.74 17.29 -12.01
CA ASP A 147 -0.49 17.63 -11.31
C ASP A 147 -1.30 16.39 -10.95
N VAL A 148 -2.02 16.49 -9.83
CA VAL A 148 -2.86 15.41 -9.31
C VAL A 148 -4.29 15.67 -9.76
N HIS A 149 -4.74 14.89 -10.73
CA HIS A 149 -6.12 14.93 -11.23
C HIS A 149 -6.93 13.77 -10.66
N GLY A 150 -8.17 14.05 -10.26
CA GLY A 150 -9.11 13.08 -9.71
C GLY A 150 -9.29 13.17 -8.20
N LYS A 151 -10.22 12.38 -7.68
CA LYS A 151 -10.57 12.37 -6.25
C LYS A 151 -9.59 11.50 -5.46
N ILE A 152 -8.84 12.08 -4.52
CA ILE A 152 -7.87 11.33 -3.71
C ILE A 152 -8.60 10.45 -2.69
N LYS A 153 -8.32 9.15 -2.72
CA LYS A 153 -8.91 8.15 -1.82
C LYS A 153 -8.06 7.94 -0.57
N ASN A 154 -6.76 7.79 -0.77
CA ASN A 154 -5.79 7.55 0.29
C ASN A 154 -4.41 8.07 -0.11
N ALA A 155 -3.56 8.23 0.90
CA ALA A 155 -2.16 8.58 0.73
C ALA A 155 -1.28 7.53 1.44
N THR A 156 -0.41 6.88 0.69
CA THR A 156 0.55 5.91 1.23
C THR A 156 1.94 6.52 1.31
N PHE A 157 2.49 6.60 2.51
CA PHE A 157 3.84 7.06 2.78
C PHE A 157 4.74 5.85 2.85
N SER A 158 5.84 5.85 2.09
CA SER A 158 6.75 4.71 2.00
C SER A 158 8.20 5.17 1.96
N GLN A 159 9.08 4.36 2.55
CA GLN A 159 10.52 4.60 2.51
C GLN A 159 11.16 3.73 1.43
N SER A 160 12.01 4.32 0.59
CA SER A 160 12.80 3.60 -0.42
C SER A 160 14.12 4.31 -0.66
N ALA A 161 15.22 3.56 -0.68
CA ALA A 161 16.58 4.10 -0.86
C ALA A 161 16.88 5.31 0.06
N GLY A 162 16.52 5.19 1.35
CA GLY A 162 16.73 6.23 2.36
C GLY A 162 15.85 7.47 2.23
N LYS A 163 14.90 7.50 1.28
CA LYS A 163 14.02 8.65 1.01
C LYS A 163 12.57 8.30 1.28
N TRP A 164 11.79 9.27 1.72
CA TRP A 164 10.34 9.13 1.85
C TRP A 164 9.61 9.57 0.58
N TYR A 165 8.54 8.84 0.29
CA TYR A 165 7.63 9.12 -0.82
C TYR A 165 6.19 9.07 -0.35
N VAL A 166 5.34 9.91 -0.94
CA VAL A 166 3.88 9.79 -0.87
C VAL A 166 3.36 9.25 -2.20
N SER A 167 2.49 8.26 -2.14
CA SER A 167 1.70 7.75 -3.26
C SER A 167 0.23 8.09 -3.00
N LEU A 168 -0.32 9.00 -3.80
CA LEU A 168 -1.72 9.41 -3.74
C LEU A 168 -2.52 8.54 -4.70
N GLN A 169 -3.41 7.70 -4.17
CA GLN A 169 -4.32 6.92 -5.00
C GLN A 169 -5.57 7.76 -5.27
N VAL A 170 -5.90 7.93 -6.54
CA VAL A 170 -7.05 8.72 -7.00
C VAL A 170 -8.03 7.86 -7.79
N ASP A 171 -9.31 8.20 -7.65
CA ASP A 171 -10.35 7.79 -8.59
C ASP A 171 -10.32 8.77 -9.78
N VAL A 172 -10.15 8.25 -10.99
CA VAL A 172 -10.13 9.03 -12.23
C VAL A 172 -11.14 8.44 -13.21
N GLU A 173 -12.04 9.28 -13.71
CA GLU A 173 -12.89 8.92 -14.84
C GLU A 173 -12.09 9.09 -16.13
N THR A 174 -11.97 8.01 -16.90
CA THR A 174 -11.31 8.00 -18.20
C THR A 174 -12.21 7.33 -19.21
N ASP A 175 -12.10 7.70 -20.47
CA ASP A 175 -12.73 6.92 -21.53
C ASP A 175 -12.14 5.50 -21.56
N GLU A 176 -12.93 4.55 -22.05
CA GLU A 176 -12.38 3.24 -22.37
C GLU A 176 -11.37 3.42 -23.50
N PRO A 177 -10.14 2.89 -23.36
CA PRO A 177 -9.13 3.03 -24.39
C PRO A 177 -9.63 2.32 -25.65
N LYS A 178 -9.91 3.11 -26.69
CA LYS A 178 -10.18 2.59 -28.02
C LYS A 178 -8.83 2.35 -28.69
N HIS A 179 -8.48 1.08 -28.88
CA HIS A 179 -7.31 0.75 -29.66
C HIS A 179 -7.62 1.03 -31.13
N GLU A 180 -6.86 1.93 -31.77
CA GLU A 180 -7.14 2.36 -33.15
C GLU A 180 -6.88 1.26 -34.18
N SER A 181 -6.03 0.28 -33.85
CA SER A 181 -5.76 -0.84 -34.77
C SER A 181 -6.98 -1.74 -34.93
N THR A 182 -7.30 -2.03 -36.18
CA THR A 182 -8.23 -3.07 -36.62
C THR A 182 -7.57 -4.45 -36.72
N SER A 183 -6.26 -4.53 -36.48
CA SER A 183 -5.45 -5.75 -36.56
C SER A 183 -4.79 -6.09 -35.23
N MET A 184 -4.55 -7.39 -35.02
CA MET A 184 -3.85 -7.92 -33.85
C MET A 184 -2.56 -8.59 -34.33
N VAL A 185 -1.44 -8.25 -33.70
CA VAL A 185 -0.17 -8.97 -33.86
C VAL A 185 0.27 -9.51 -32.51
N VAL A 186 0.74 -10.76 -32.49
CA VAL A 186 1.30 -11.40 -31.30
C VAL A 186 2.79 -11.06 -31.24
N LEU A 187 3.28 -10.68 -30.06
CA LEU A 187 4.69 -10.38 -29.82
C LEU A 187 5.35 -11.54 -29.09
N ASP A 188 6.45 -12.05 -29.65
CA ASP A 188 7.39 -12.97 -29.00
C ASP A 188 8.69 -12.22 -28.69
N ALA A 189 9.04 -12.12 -27.41
CA ALA A 189 10.24 -11.40 -26.96
C ALA A 189 11.39 -12.39 -26.70
N GLY A 190 12.50 -12.21 -27.41
CA GLY A 190 13.66 -13.09 -27.32
C GLY A 190 14.95 -12.37 -26.91
N VAL A 191 16.00 -13.15 -26.65
CA VAL A 191 17.33 -12.63 -26.30
C VAL A 191 18.12 -12.24 -27.56
N THR A 192 18.05 -13.06 -28.63
CA THR A 192 18.72 -12.80 -29.91
C THR A 192 17.93 -11.87 -30.82
N LYS A 193 16.60 -11.92 -30.72
CA LYS A 193 15.65 -11.06 -31.41
C LYS A 193 14.84 -10.37 -30.32
N LEU A 194 15.03 -9.06 -30.15
CA LEU A 194 14.38 -8.28 -29.10
C LEU A 194 12.86 -8.48 -29.12
N ALA A 195 12.26 -8.45 -30.31
CA ALA A 195 10.86 -8.82 -30.52
C ALA A 195 10.65 -9.39 -31.92
N THR A 196 9.88 -10.47 -32.03
CA THR A 196 9.33 -10.99 -33.29
C THR A 196 7.81 -10.84 -33.25
N LEU A 197 7.23 -10.23 -34.27
CA LEU A 197 5.80 -10.10 -34.41
C LEU A 197 5.24 -11.24 -35.28
N SER A 198 3.98 -11.60 -35.07
CA SER A 198 3.30 -12.65 -35.87
C SER A 198 3.15 -12.30 -37.36
N ASP A 199 3.34 -11.04 -37.74
CA ASP A 199 3.40 -10.60 -39.13
C ASP A 199 4.79 -10.79 -39.78
N GLY A 200 5.75 -11.34 -39.03
CA GLY A 200 7.11 -11.60 -39.48
C GLY A 200 8.09 -10.46 -39.23
N THR A 201 7.65 -9.30 -38.71
CA THR A 201 8.55 -8.19 -38.34
C THR A 201 9.48 -8.61 -37.20
N VAL A 202 10.78 -8.34 -37.34
CA VAL A 202 11.79 -8.65 -36.32
C VAL A 202 12.50 -7.37 -35.89
N TYR A 203 12.51 -7.11 -34.59
CA TYR A 203 13.30 -6.08 -33.93
C TYR A 203 14.55 -6.72 -33.32
N HIS A 204 15.72 -6.18 -33.65
CA HIS A 204 17.01 -6.60 -33.08
C HIS A 204 17.41 -5.71 -31.89
N PRO A 205 18.29 -6.18 -30.99
CA PRO A 205 18.75 -5.43 -29.81
C PRO A 205 19.48 -4.12 -30.15
#